data_AF-R6CEV4-F1
#
_entry.id   AF-R6CEV4-F1
#
_cell.length_a   1.000
_cell.length_b   1.000
_cell.length_c   1.000
_cell.angle_alpha   90.00
_cell.angle_beta   90.00
_cell.angle_gamma   90.00
#
_symmetry.space_group_name_H-M   'P 1'
#
loop_
_entity.id
_entity.type
_entity.pdbx_description
1 polymer ?
#
loop_
_entity_poly.entity_id
_entity_poly.type
_entity_poly.pdbx_seq_one_letter_code
_entity_poly.pdbx_strand_id
1 'polypeptide(L)'
;MDIFVKTNNPKLLSMKASLFYTGLISLCSMIFSSCGVGIPIQNKAPQNNDTYTISYLFEHDGVKVYRFYDMGNYVYFTTKGEVTSINNDSTAQRTIVVPKDNLIIAPKETGK
;
A
#
# COMPACT_ATOMS: atom_id res chain seq x y z
N MET A 1 16.79 -44.80 55.56
CA MET A 1 15.85 -44.10 54.67
C MET A 1 15.96 -42.63 55.02
N ASP A 2 16.95 -41.95 54.44
CA ASP A 2 17.24 -40.55 54.75
C ASP A 2 16.26 -39.66 53.97
N ILE A 3 15.17 -39.29 54.65
CA ILE A 3 14.25 -38.29 54.14
C ILE A 3 14.97 -36.95 54.28
N PHE A 4 15.46 -36.45 53.15
CA PHE A 4 16.10 -35.15 53.01
C PHE A 4 15.16 -34.06 53.53
N VAL A 5 15.36 -33.65 54.79
CA VAL A 5 14.63 -32.53 55.40
C VAL A 5 15.11 -31.26 54.70
N LYS A 6 14.35 -30.81 53.71
CA LYS A 6 14.59 -29.54 53.02
C LYS A 6 14.27 -28.40 53.97
N THR A 7 15.30 -27.87 54.62
CA THR A 7 15.20 -26.74 55.55
C THR A 7 14.72 -25.50 54.80
N ASN A 8 13.45 -25.13 54.99
CA ASN A 8 12.87 -23.91 54.45
C ASN A 8 13.23 -22.73 55.34
N ASN A 9 14.37 -22.09 55.06
CA ASN A 9 14.77 -20.83 55.71
C ASN A 9 14.02 -19.65 55.05
N PRO A 10 13.12 -18.94 55.74
CA PRO A 10 12.25 -17.92 55.15
C PRO A 10 13.03 -16.72 54.59
N LYS A 11 14.19 -16.38 55.19
CA LYS A 11 15.10 -15.35 54.65
C LYS A 11 15.78 -15.77 53.35
N LEU A 12 16.08 -17.06 53.18
CA LEU A 12 16.71 -17.57 51.96
C LEU A 12 15.68 -17.70 50.82
N LEU A 13 14.42 -18.05 51.16
CA LEU A 13 13.31 -18.10 50.22
C LEU A 13 12.92 -16.69 49.75
N SER A 14 12.89 -15.70 50.64
CA SER A 14 12.60 -14.31 50.27
C SER A 14 13.72 -13.67 49.43
N MET A 15 14.98 -14.00 49.70
CA MET A 15 16.13 -13.50 48.92
C MET A 15 16.15 -14.08 47.49
N LYS A 16 15.75 -15.36 47.34
CA LYS A 16 15.56 -16.00 46.03
C LYS A 16 14.37 -15.44 45.25
N ALA A 17 13.26 -15.17 45.93
CA ALA A 17 12.10 -14.53 45.33
C ALA A 17 12.41 -13.09 44.87
N SER A 18 13.13 -12.32 45.69
CA SER A 18 13.60 -10.98 45.34
C SER A 18 14.47 -10.98 44.08
N LEU A 19 15.45 -11.89 44.00
CA LEU A 19 16.33 -12.01 42.85
C LEU A 19 15.57 -12.40 41.56
N PHE A 20 14.52 -13.22 41.69
CA PHE A 20 13.64 -13.60 40.59
C PHE A 20 12.80 -12.42 40.09
N TYR A 21 12.19 -11.64 41.01
CA TYR A 21 11.42 -10.45 40.66
C TYR A 21 12.28 -9.35 40.03
N THR A 22 13.52 -9.16 40.49
CA THR A 22 14.45 -8.20 39.86
C THR A 22 14.82 -8.60 38.43
N GLY A 23 14.96 -9.91 38.15
CA GLY A 23 15.21 -10.41 36.79
C GLY A 23 14.01 -10.22 35.86
N LEU A 24 12.80 -10.45 36.37
CA LEU A 24 11.55 -10.28 35.61
C LEU A 24 11.31 -8.81 35.23
N ILE A 25 11.56 -7.87 36.16
CA ILE A 25 11.42 -6.42 35.90
C ILE A 25 12.43 -5.94 34.86
N SER A 26 13.68 -6.43 34.92
CA SER A 26 14.72 -6.12 33.93
C SER A 26 14.33 -6.60 32.53
N LEU A 27 13.81 -7.84 32.42
CA LEU A 27 13.33 -8.39 31.15
C LEU A 27 12.19 -7.56 30.54
N CYS A 28 11.24 -7.12 31.37
CA CYS A 28 10.12 -6.28 30.91
C CYS A 28 10.59 -4.91 30.38
N SER A 29 11.66 -4.33 30.95
CA SER A 29 12.17 -3.02 30.54
C SER A 29 12.78 -3.00 29.13
N MET A 30 13.28 -4.13 28.63
CA MET A 30 13.83 -4.25 27.27
C MET A 30 12.76 -4.26 26.16
N ILE A 31 11.50 -4.51 26.52
CA ILE A 31 10.39 -4.68 25.55
C ILE A 31 9.75 -3.33 25.17
N PHE A 32 10.02 -2.25 25.93
CA PHE A 32 9.40 -0.94 25.72
C PHE A 32 10.13 -0.04 24.69
N SER A 33 11.28 -0.46 24.16
CA SER A 33 12.11 0.40 23.30
C SER A 33 11.75 0.36 21.79
N SER A 34 10.68 -0.33 21.38
CA SER A 34 10.33 -0.45 19.95
C SER A 34 9.21 0.47 19.47
N CYS A 35 8.77 1.45 20.26
CA CYS A 35 7.87 2.50 19.76
C CYS A 35 8.68 3.51 18.92
N GLY A 36 9.15 3.04 17.77
CA GLY A 36 9.68 3.88 16.71
C GLY A 36 8.55 4.78 16.23
N VAL A 37 8.62 6.05 16.60
CA VAL A 37 7.72 7.08 16.11
C VAL A 37 7.77 7.03 14.58
N GLY A 38 6.65 6.68 13.95
CA GLY A 38 6.48 6.66 12.50
C GLY A 38 6.44 8.08 11.93
N ILE A 39 7.50 8.86 12.16
CA ILE A 39 7.65 10.19 11.59
C ILE A 39 7.87 9.97 10.09
N PRO A 40 6.93 10.44 9.24
CA PRO A 40 7.12 10.31 7.81
C PRO A 40 8.36 11.09 7.40
N ILE A 41 9.24 10.45 6.62
CA ILE A 41 10.49 11.04 6.10
C ILE A 41 10.23 12.37 5.37
N GLN A 42 8.98 12.59 4.89
CA GLN A 42 8.54 13.88 4.41
C GLN A 42 7.01 14.01 4.54
N ASN A 43 6.52 15.04 5.25
CA ASN A 43 5.11 15.44 5.24
C ASN A 43 4.86 16.45 4.11
N LYS A 44 5.20 16.06 2.88
CA LYS A 44 4.92 16.86 1.68
C LYS A 44 3.86 16.11 0.88
N ALA A 45 2.93 16.84 0.26
CA ALA A 45 2.08 16.25 -0.77
C ALA A 45 3.00 15.48 -1.73
N PRO A 46 2.69 14.20 -2.04
CA PRO A 46 3.53 13.40 -2.91
C PRO A 46 3.85 14.26 -4.13
N GLN A 47 5.15 14.49 -4.36
CA GLN A 47 5.54 15.18 -5.58
C GLN A 47 4.97 14.32 -6.69
N ASN A 48 3.98 14.85 -7.41
CA ASN A 48 3.62 14.42 -8.74
C ASN A 48 4.95 14.23 -9.46
N ASN A 49 5.37 12.98 -9.61
CA ASN A 49 6.60 12.68 -10.30
C ASN A 49 6.24 12.84 -11.76
N ASP A 50 6.54 14.00 -12.36
CA ASP A 50 6.26 14.33 -13.76
C ASP A 50 6.87 13.30 -14.76
N THR A 51 7.61 12.32 -14.24
CA THR A 51 8.20 11.20 -14.98
C THR A 51 7.16 10.34 -15.71
N TYR A 52 5.86 10.35 -15.35
CA TYR A 52 4.83 9.60 -16.07
C TYR A 52 3.56 10.40 -16.39
N THR A 53 3.05 10.21 -17.61
CA THR A 53 1.79 10.82 -18.06
C THR A 53 0.62 9.86 -17.80
N ILE A 54 -0.40 10.35 -17.10
CA ILE A 54 -1.63 9.60 -16.84
C ILE A 54 -2.61 9.82 -18.01
N SER A 55 -3.14 8.73 -18.57
CA SER A 55 -4.19 8.75 -19.60
C SER A 55 -5.53 8.35 -19.01
N TYR A 56 -6.56 9.17 -19.23
CA TYR A 56 -7.95 8.79 -18.97
C TYR A 56 -8.48 7.88 -20.08
N LEU A 57 -9.19 6.80 -19.71
CA LEU A 57 -9.78 5.85 -20.66
C LEU A 57 -11.29 6.05 -20.80
N PHE A 58 -12.04 5.86 -19.71
CA PHE A 58 -13.49 6.02 -19.68
C PHE A 58 -14.00 6.14 -18.24
N GLU A 59 -15.28 6.45 -18.12
CA GLU A 59 -16.04 6.46 -16.87
C GLU A 59 -17.27 5.59 -17.04
N HIS A 60 -17.55 4.74 -16.05
CA HIS A 60 -18.74 3.92 -16.00
C HIS A 60 -19.23 3.83 -14.56
N ASP A 61 -20.51 4.12 -14.32
CA ASP A 61 -21.14 4.12 -12.99
C ASP A 61 -20.36 4.93 -11.94
N GLY A 62 -19.86 6.11 -12.33
CA GLY A 62 -19.06 6.99 -11.47
C GLY A 62 -17.63 6.50 -11.17
N VAL A 63 -17.22 5.40 -11.80
CA VAL A 63 -15.85 4.86 -11.71
C VAL A 63 -15.05 5.32 -12.91
N LYS A 64 -13.99 6.09 -12.67
CA LYS A 64 -13.09 6.54 -13.73
C LYS A 64 -11.91 5.58 -13.81
N VAL A 65 -11.57 5.19 -15.03
CA VAL A 65 -10.44 4.31 -15.32
C VAL A 65 -9.31 5.11 -15.97
N TYR A 66 -8.12 4.95 -15.41
CA TYR A 66 -6.90 5.60 -15.88
C TYR A 66 -5.82 4.56 -16.15
N ARG A 67 -4.79 4.97 -16.89
CA ARG A 67 -3.55 4.21 -17.00
C ARG A 67 -2.31 5.10 -16.99
N PHE A 68 -1.17 4.53 -16.63
CA PHE A 68 0.16 5.06 -16.92
C PHE A 68 1.06 3.94 -17.45
N TYR A 69 2.13 4.32 -18.15
CA TYR A 69 3.11 3.37 -18.65
C TYR A 69 4.28 3.28 -17.68
N ASP A 70 4.62 2.07 -17.24
CA ASP A 70 5.70 1.82 -16.30
C ASP A 70 6.43 0.53 -16.65
N MET A 71 7.77 0.59 -16.68
CA MET A 71 8.66 -0.55 -16.92
C MET A 71 8.24 -1.51 -18.05
N GLY A 72 7.70 -0.99 -19.16
CA GLY A 72 7.31 -1.80 -20.31
C GLY A 72 5.83 -2.21 -20.35
N ASN A 73 5.05 -1.88 -19.32
CA ASN A 73 3.68 -2.32 -19.17
C ASN A 73 2.74 -1.15 -18.87
N TYR A 74 1.46 -1.31 -19.22
CA TYR A 74 0.44 -0.38 -18.77
C TYR A 74 -0.13 -0.84 -17.43
N VAL A 75 -0.18 0.10 -16.49
CA VAL A 75 -0.82 -0.06 -15.19
C VAL A 75 -2.13 0.70 -15.21
N TYR A 76 -3.22 -0.01 -14.92
CA TYR A 76 -4.59 0.50 -14.85
C TYR A 76 -4.96 0.75 -13.41
N PHE A 77 -5.65 1.84 -13.16
CA PHE A 77 -6.18 2.12 -11.84
C PHE A 77 -7.52 2.85 -11.91
N THR A 78 -8.36 2.62 -10.90
CA THR A 78 -9.68 3.22 -10.80
C THR A 78 -9.80 4.18 -9.62
N THR A 79 -10.79 5.08 -9.66
CA THR A 79 -11.14 5.93 -8.50
C THR A 79 -11.58 5.16 -7.26
N LYS A 80 -11.92 3.86 -7.41
CA LYS A 80 -12.22 2.95 -6.31
C LYS A 80 -10.99 2.30 -5.68
N GLY A 81 -9.80 2.51 -6.25
CA GLY A 81 -8.53 2.02 -5.71
C GLY A 81 -8.09 0.65 -6.22
N GLU A 82 -8.78 0.08 -7.20
CA GLU A 82 -8.33 -1.16 -7.86
C GLU A 82 -7.18 -0.86 -8.82
N VAL A 83 -6.14 -1.69 -8.80
CA VAL A 83 -4.95 -1.55 -9.65
C VAL A 83 -4.64 -2.88 -10.34
N THR A 84 -4.33 -2.85 -11.62
CA THR A 84 -3.96 -4.05 -12.40
C THR A 84 -2.89 -3.70 -13.43
N SER A 85 -1.91 -4.58 -13.63
CA SER A 85 -0.90 -4.44 -14.70
C SER A 85 -1.17 -5.45 -15.81
N ILE A 86 -1.13 -5.02 -17.06
CA ILE A 86 -1.40 -5.86 -18.24
C ILE A 86 -0.22 -5.74 -19.20
N ASN A 87 0.49 -6.86 -19.42
CA ASN A 87 1.69 -6.89 -20.26
C ASN A 87 1.38 -6.95 -21.77
N ASN A 88 0.11 -7.14 -22.15
CA ASN A 88 -0.33 -7.27 -23.55
C ASN A 88 -1.72 -6.66 -23.77
N ASP A 89 -1.86 -5.37 -23.47
CA ASP A 89 -3.12 -4.66 -23.70
C ASP A 89 -3.32 -4.31 -25.19
N SER A 90 -4.55 -4.51 -25.69
CA SER A 90 -4.96 -4.26 -27.08
C SER A 90 -5.21 -2.78 -27.39
N THR A 91 -5.03 -1.88 -26.42
CA THR A 91 -5.25 -0.42 -26.60
C THR A 91 -4.19 0.31 -27.43
N ALA A 92 -3.21 -0.39 -28.00
CA ALA A 92 -2.33 0.18 -29.02
C ALA A 92 -3.14 0.77 -30.20
N GLN A 93 -4.31 0.19 -30.48
CA GLN A 93 -5.27 0.71 -31.45
C GLN A 93 -6.45 1.35 -30.71
N ARG A 94 -6.49 2.68 -30.65
CA ARG A 94 -7.60 3.44 -30.06
C ARG A 94 -8.81 3.40 -31.01
N THR A 95 -9.87 2.70 -30.62
CA THR A 95 -11.17 2.84 -31.31
C THR A 95 -11.85 4.10 -30.78
N ILE A 96 -11.86 5.15 -31.59
CA ILE A 96 -12.61 6.38 -31.29
C ILE A 96 -14.08 6.12 -31.63
N VAL A 97 -14.93 6.01 -30.62
CA VAL A 97 -16.39 6.02 -30.84
C VAL A 97 -16.78 7.46 -31.14
N VAL A 98 -17.00 7.78 -32.41
CA VAL A 98 -17.53 9.07 -32.83
C VAL A 98 -19.06 9.01 -32.67
N PRO A 99 -19.65 9.85 -31.80
CA PRO A 99 -21.10 9.96 -31.71
C PRO A 99 -21.68 10.34 -33.09
N LYS A 100 -22.75 9.65 -33.50
CA LYS A 100 -23.36 9.78 -34.84
C LYS A 100 -23.75 11.22 -35.19
N ASP A 101 -23.99 12.04 -34.16
CA ASP A 101 -24.41 13.44 -34.28
C ASP A 101 -23.30 14.38 -34.77
N ASN A 102 -22.02 13.95 -34.72
CA ASN A 102 -20.88 14.69 -35.29
C ASN A 102 -20.61 14.37 -36.77
N LEU A 103 -21.38 13.47 -37.39
CA LEU A 103 -21.32 13.19 -38.82
C LEU A 103 -22.26 14.14 -39.59
N ILE A 104 -22.06 15.46 -39.45
CA ILE A 104 -22.66 16.40 -40.39
C ILE A 104 -21.88 16.24 -41.70
N ILE A 105 -22.50 15.53 -42.63
CA ILE A 105 -22.03 15.27 -43.99
C ILE A 105 -21.79 16.62 -44.66
N ALA A 106 -20.53 17.00 -44.85
CA ALA A 106 -20.19 18.06 -45.80
C ALA A 106 -20.72 17.64 -47.18
N PRO A 107 -21.52 18.47 -47.88
CA PRO A 107 -21.99 18.15 -49.21
C PRO A 107 -20.80 17.90 -50.12
N LYS A 108 -20.86 16.80 -50.86
CA LYS A 108 -19.93 16.50 -51.94
C LYS A 108 -20.06 17.61 -52.98
N GLU A 109 -19.08 18.51 -53.10
CA GLU A 109 -19.03 19.41 -54.25
C GLU A 109 -18.78 18.58 -55.51
N THR A 110 -19.79 18.54 -56.36
CA THR A 110 -19.75 18.05 -57.74
C THR A 110 -19.44 19.21 -58.69
N GLY A 111 -18.47 19.01 -59.58
CA GLY A 111 -18.21 19.85 -60.77
C GLY A 111 -16.94 20.69 -60.64
N LYS A 112 -16.00 20.68 -61.59
CA LYS A 112 -16.11 20.53 -63.05
C LYS A 112 -14.81 19.97 -63.62
#